data_AF-A0A5N4DAW1-F1
#
_entry.id   AF-A0A5N4DAW1-F1
#
_cell.length_a   1.000
_cell.length_b   1.000
_cell.length_c   1.000
_cell.angle_alpha   90.00
_cell.angle_beta   90.00
_cell.angle_gamma   90.00
#
_symmetry.space_group_name_H-M   'P 1'
#
loop_
_entity.id
_entity.type
_entity.pdbx_description
1 polymer ?
#
loop_
_entity_poly.entity_id
_entity_poly.type
_entity_poly.pdbx_seq_one_letter_code
_entity_poly.pdbx_strand_id
1 'polypeptide(L)'
;MGCEGRGTLGVSGASLVPLAELGRLWHRPPSGAPACRPHSRWFHPRISGVEAEKLLLSRGQHGSFLARPSKSCPGGFTLSVRRHDEVTHIKVQSTGDYYDLYGGEKFATLAELVQHYTGQSWGLLRERGGAPVELRHPLACQDPTSERWYHGHLSGKEAEKLLMEKGHLGSFLVRESQSKPGDFVLSVLTQHLDKADRQPQVTHIMIHFQPDGKYDVGGGEQFDTLGDLVECYKKNPMVESSGAVVHLKQPLKATRISATNIESRVQELSKATDASGKAKQGFWEEFEMLQQQECRLLYPRKEGQRLENKPKNRYKNILPFDTTRVILRDVDDSVPGADYINANYIRVDVSEVWLASCTRGPAWIKCGIWGHVWPHNSHLLPLL
;
A
#
# COMPACT_ATOMS: atom_id res chain seq x y z
N MET A 1 2.11 -80.11 -23.91
CA MET A 1 0.83 -80.29 -23.20
C MET A 1 0.99 -79.69 -21.82
N GLY A 2 0.03 -78.87 -21.39
CA GLY A 2 0.14 -78.03 -20.21
C GLY A 2 -0.30 -78.69 -18.90
N CYS A 3 -0.40 -77.79 -17.89
CA CYS A 3 -1.12 -77.89 -16.61
C CYS A 3 -0.55 -78.91 -15.60
N GLU A 4 -0.49 -78.68 -14.28
CA GLU A 4 -1.19 -77.73 -13.40
C GLU A 4 -0.58 -77.77 -11.96
N GLY A 5 -0.64 -76.63 -11.23
CA GLY A 5 -0.92 -76.48 -9.77
C GLY A 5 0.05 -77.09 -8.72
N ARG A 6 0.29 -76.54 -7.52
CA ARG A 6 -0.24 -75.43 -6.69
C ARG A 6 0.77 -75.12 -5.57
N GLY A 7 0.72 -73.91 -4.99
CA GLY A 7 1.29 -73.64 -3.66
C GLY A 7 1.43 -72.15 -3.31
N THR A 8 0.38 -71.60 -2.69
CA THR A 8 0.16 -70.21 -2.24
C THR A 8 0.94 -69.79 -0.99
N LEU A 9 1.21 -68.48 -0.83
CA LEU A 9 0.92 -67.66 0.37
C LEU A 9 1.08 -66.14 0.05
N GLY A 10 0.33 -65.29 0.77
CA GLY A 10 -0.01 -63.88 0.45
C GLY A 10 1.17 -62.88 0.50
N VAL A 11 1.01 -61.60 0.14
CA VAL A 11 0.14 -60.59 0.80
C VAL A 11 -0.34 -59.52 -0.19
N SER A 12 -1.53 -59.02 0.10
CA SER A 12 -2.40 -58.07 -0.61
C SER A 12 -1.86 -56.64 -0.76
N GLY A 13 -2.21 -56.00 -1.89
CA GLY A 13 -2.90 -54.71 -1.86
C GLY A 13 -2.10 -53.46 -2.21
N ALA A 14 -1.93 -53.17 -3.50
CA ALA A 14 -1.63 -51.81 -3.99
C ALA A 14 -2.95 -51.12 -4.36
N SER A 15 -3.29 -50.05 -3.62
CA SER A 15 -4.30 -49.07 -4.02
C SER A 15 -3.75 -47.67 -3.80
N LEU A 16 -4.01 -46.80 -4.77
CA LEU A 16 -3.69 -45.38 -4.82
C LEU A 16 -4.39 -44.62 -3.68
N VAL A 17 -3.66 -43.71 -3.01
CA VAL A 17 -4.19 -42.70 -2.07
C VAL A 17 -3.49 -41.34 -2.33
N PRO A 18 -4.18 -40.19 -2.20
CA PRO A 18 -3.89 -38.93 -2.90
C PRO A 18 -2.75 -38.05 -2.34
N LEU A 19 -2.29 -37.12 -3.18
CA LEU A 19 -1.44 -35.96 -2.85
C LEU A 19 -2.16 -34.99 -1.89
N ALA A 20 -2.20 -35.34 -0.61
CA ALA A 20 -2.62 -34.45 0.47
C ALA A 20 -1.83 -34.78 1.76
N GLU A 21 -0.50 -34.78 1.72
CA GLU A 21 0.33 -34.83 2.93
C GLU A 21 1.80 -34.44 2.67
N LEU A 22 2.04 -33.16 2.36
CA LEU A 22 3.34 -32.51 2.55
C LEU A 22 3.12 -31.12 3.14
N GLY A 23 2.55 -31.10 4.34
CA GLY A 23 2.47 -29.94 5.20
C GLY A 23 3.30 -30.15 6.45
N ARG A 24 4.18 -29.18 6.75
CA ARG A 24 4.98 -28.97 7.98
C ARG A 24 6.45 -29.39 7.91
N LEU A 25 7.26 -28.48 7.38
CA LEU A 25 8.55 -28.11 7.98
C LEU A 25 8.92 -26.70 7.51
N TRP A 26 8.23 -25.71 8.06
CA TRP A 26 8.72 -24.33 8.15
C TRP A 26 8.61 -23.94 9.61
N HIS A 27 9.75 -23.71 10.26
CA HIS A 27 9.80 -23.20 11.61
C HIS A 27 9.10 -21.84 11.67
N ARG A 28 8.19 -21.72 12.64
CA ARG A 28 7.54 -20.47 13.05
C ARG A 28 8.64 -19.50 13.52
N PRO A 29 8.76 -18.26 13.02
CA PRO A 29 9.63 -17.29 13.65
C PRO A 29 9.08 -16.96 15.05
N PRO A 30 9.94 -16.70 16.05
CA PRO A 30 9.50 -16.40 17.39
C PRO A 30 8.63 -15.15 17.43
N SER A 31 7.53 -15.25 18.18
CA SER A 31 6.60 -14.17 18.49
C SER A 31 7.32 -13.03 19.20
N GLY A 32 7.48 -11.89 18.53
CA GLY A 32 8.11 -10.70 19.11
C GLY A 32 8.71 -9.70 18.12
N ALA A 33 8.79 -10.01 16.82
CA ALA A 33 9.26 -9.05 15.82
C ALA A 33 8.19 -7.99 15.51
N PRO A 34 8.52 -6.68 15.49
CA PRO A 34 7.59 -5.66 15.04
C PRO A 34 7.27 -5.92 13.56
N ALA A 35 5.98 -5.85 13.22
CA ALA A 35 5.51 -6.02 11.84
C ALA A 35 6.33 -5.16 10.87
N CYS A 36 7.04 -5.79 9.93
CA CYS A 36 7.77 -5.11 8.87
C CYS A 36 6.82 -4.17 8.12
N ARG A 37 6.98 -2.86 8.31
CA ARG A 37 6.25 -1.83 7.55
C ARG A 37 6.70 -1.92 6.08
N PRO A 38 5.81 -2.10 5.09
CA PRO A 38 6.18 -2.20 3.69
C PRO A 38 6.42 -0.80 3.12
N HIS A 39 7.60 -0.24 3.33
CA HIS A 39 7.96 1.09 2.83
C HIS A 39 9.36 1.11 2.18
N SER A 40 9.61 0.24 1.21
CA SER A 40 10.84 0.31 0.40
C SER A 40 10.72 1.29 -0.77
N ARG A 41 10.10 2.47 -0.56
CA ARG A 41 10.05 3.53 -1.59
C ARG A 41 11.39 4.23 -1.78
N TRP A 42 12.37 4.01 -0.90
CA TRP A 42 13.73 4.56 -1.00
C TRP A 42 14.62 3.84 -2.02
N PHE A 43 14.17 2.73 -2.59
CA PHE A 43 14.91 2.03 -3.63
C PHE A 43 14.55 2.58 -5.01
N HIS A 44 15.53 3.13 -5.71
CA HIS A 44 15.41 3.67 -7.07
C HIS A 44 16.11 2.69 -8.02
N PRO A 45 15.35 1.82 -8.71
CA PRO A 45 15.92 0.72 -9.48
C PRO A 45 16.74 1.18 -10.70
N ARG A 46 16.63 2.45 -11.10
CA ARG A 46 17.04 2.88 -12.45
C ARG A 46 17.82 4.19 -12.53
N ILE A 47 18.16 4.80 -11.40
CA ILE A 47 18.93 6.06 -11.41
C ILE A 47 20.43 5.77 -11.29
N SER A 48 21.22 6.54 -12.01
CA SER A 48 22.68 6.60 -11.90
C SER A 48 23.13 7.34 -10.64
N GLY A 49 24.45 7.34 -10.39
CA GLY A 49 25.03 8.20 -9.34
C GLY A 49 24.71 9.67 -9.57
N VAL A 50 24.95 10.17 -10.78
CA VAL A 50 24.72 11.58 -11.14
C VAL A 50 23.24 11.97 -10.99
N GLU A 51 22.31 11.10 -11.41
CA GLU A 51 20.87 11.36 -11.23
C GLU A 51 20.45 11.31 -9.77
N ALA A 52 21.03 10.40 -8.98
CA ALA A 52 20.82 10.35 -7.54
C ALA A 52 21.33 11.61 -6.84
N GLU A 53 22.51 12.13 -7.23
CA GLU A 53 23.05 13.39 -6.71
C GLU A 53 22.08 14.54 -7.02
N LYS A 54 21.66 14.68 -8.28
CA LYS A 54 20.71 15.71 -8.69
C LYS A 54 19.39 15.64 -7.91
N LEU A 55 18.84 14.44 -7.73
CA LEU A 55 17.60 14.22 -6.97
C LEU A 55 17.76 14.57 -5.49
N LEU A 56 18.84 14.11 -4.87
CA LEU A 56 19.12 14.38 -3.46
C LEU A 56 19.37 15.86 -3.20
N LEU A 57 20.12 16.55 -4.06
CA LEU A 57 20.40 17.97 -3.94
C LEU A 57 19.19 18.87 -4.23
N SER A 58 18.34 18.49 -5.19
CA SER A 58 17.15 19.28 -5.55
C SER A 58 15.96 19.07 -4.62
N ARG A 59 15.77 17.85 -4.09
CA ARG A 59 14.54 17.47 -3.35
C ARG A 59 14.79 16.92 -1.95
N GLY A 60 16.00 16.46 -1.67
CA GLY A 60 16.38 15.94 -0.36
C GLY A 60 16.77 17.06 0.61
N GLN A 61 17.02 16.69 1.85
CA GLN A 61 17.63 17.52 2.88
C GLN A 61 18.83 16.78 3.48
N HIS A 62 19.54 17.39 4.44
CA HIS A 62 20.61 16.68 5.14
C HIS A 62 20.08 15.37 5.77
N GLY A 63 20.77 14.27 5.52
CA GLY A 63 20.36 12.92 5.93
C GLY A 63 19.34 12.26 5.00
N SER A 64 18.95 12.91 3.89
CA SER A 64 18.15 12.25 2.86
C SER A 64 18.95 11.16 2.17
N PHE A 65 18.33 10.01 1.92
CA PHE A 65 19.00 8.89 1.28
C PHE A 65 18.11 8.14 0.31
N LEU A 66 18.76 7.44 -0.62
CA LEU A 66 18.13 6.48 -1.50
C LEU A 66 19.11 5.34 -1.79
N ALA A 67 18.59 4.16 -2.12
CA ALA A 67 19.39 3.06 -2.61
C ALA A 67 19.12 2.83 -4.09
N ARG A 68 20.13 2.39 -4.83
CA ARG A 68 20.05 2.15 -6.28
C ARG A 68 21.00 1.02 -6.68
N PRO A 69 20.81 0.37 -7.83
CA PRO A 69 21.82 -0.53 -8.38
C PRO A 69 23.16 0.20 -8.65
N SER A 70 24.26 -0.53 -8.52
CA SER A 70 25.60 -0.01 -8.80
C SER A 70 25.92 -0.14 -10.28
N LYS A 71 26.10 0.98 -10.99
CA LYS A 71 26.60 0.96 -12.39
C LYS A 71 28.05 0.48 -12.48
N SER A 72 28.85 0.73 -11.44
CA SER A 72 30.27 0.34 -11.40
C SER A 72 30.54 -1.10 -10.98
N CYS A 73 29.53 -1.78 -10.40
CA CYS A 73 29.67 -3.15 -9.90
C CYS A 73 28.38 -3.93 -10.24
N PRO A 74 28.34 -4.66 -11.37
CA PRO A 74 27.17 -5.45 -11.77
C PRO A 74 26.72 -6.40 -10.65
N GLY A 75 25.42 -6.40 -10.32
CA GLY A 75 24.85 -7.18 -9.21
C GLY A 75 25.02 -6.56 -7.82
N GLY A 76 25.81 -5.49 -7.68
CA GLY A 76 25.95 -4.73 -6.44
C GLY A 76 24.96 -3.57 -6.33
N PHE A 77 24.85 -3.01 -5.13
CA PHE A 77 24.00 -1.85 -4.86
C PHE A 77 24.82 -0.66 -4.35
N THR A 78 24.22 0.52 -4.36
CA THR A 78 24.82 1.75 -3.84
C THR A 78 23.78 2.53 -3.06
N LEU A 79 24.13 2.89 -1.83
CA LEU A 79 23.37 3.79 -0.99
C LEU A 79 23.89 5.21 -1.21
N SER A 80 23.05 6.09 -1.72
CA SER A 80 23.38 7.50 -1.97
C SER A 80 22.75 8.35 -0.86
N VAL A 81 23.57 9.16 -0.18
CA VAL A 81 23.15 9.91 1.01
C VAL A 81 23.56 11.38 0.87
N ARG A 82 22.61 12.29 1.08
CA ARG A 82 22.87 13.73 1.13
C ARG A 82 23.42 14.13 2.50
N ARG A 83 24.55 14.83 2.48
CA ARG A 83 25.18 15.43 3.64
C ARG A 83 25.36 16.92 3.38
N HIS A 84 24.47 17.72 3.97
CA HIS A 84 24.42 19.17 3.74
C HIS A 84 24.29 19.46 2.23
N ASP A 85 25.34 19.95 1.58
CA ASP A 85 25.34 20.31 0.16
C ASP A 85 26.11 19.32 -0.73
N GLU A 86 26.52 18.18 -0.17
CA GLU A 86 27.22 17.12 -0.88
C GLU A 86 26.45 15.80 -0.83
N VAL A 87 26.76 14.89 -1.73
CA VAL A 87 26.18 13.55 -1.78
C VAL A 87 27.29 12.52 -1.74
N THR A 88 27.20 11.59 -0.79
CA THR A 88 28.14 10.48 -0.63
C THR A 88 27.52 9.20 -1.17
N HIS A 89 28.32 8.39 -1.87
CA HIS A 89 27.92 7.08 -2.38
C HIS A 89 28.62 5.95 -1.64
N ILE A 90 27.85 5.12 -0.95
CA ILE A 90 28.32 4.00 -0.15
C ILE A 90 28.01 2.71 -0.92
N LYS A 91 29.04 1.94 -1.27
CA LYS A 91 28.85 0.65 -1.95
C LYS A 91 28.28 -0.37 -0.97
N VAL A 92 27.25 -1.08 -1.43
CA VAL A 92 26.68 -2.24 -0.74
C VAL A 92 27.17 -3.48 -1.49
N GLN A 93 27.88 -4.35 -0.79
CA GLN A 93 28.32 -5.62 -1.37
C GLN A 93 27.15 -6.61 -1.34
N SER A 94 27.00 -7.39 -2.41
CA SER A 94 26.03 -8.48 -2.53
C SER A 94 26.80 -9.71 -2.96
N THR A 95 26.85 -10.72 -2.10
CA THR A 95 27.53 -12.00 -2.38
C THR A 95 26.56 -13.09 -2.86
N GLY A 96 25.26 -12.77 -2.91
CA GLY A 96 24.18 -13.74 -3.17
C GLY A 96 23.54 -14.29 -1.89
N ASP A 97 24.31 -14.37 -0.81
CA ASP A 97 23.84 -14.89 0.49
C ASP A 97 23.52 -13.78 1.50
N TYR A 98 24.19 -12.64 1.41
CA TYR A 98 24.00 -11.50 2.32
C TYR A 98 24.40 -10.17 1.68
N TYR A 99 23.99 -9.08 2.34
CA TYR A 99 24.31 -7.70 2.03
C TYR A 99 25.15 -7.09 3.16
N ASP A 100 26.22 -6.38 2.83
CA ASP A 100 27.00 -5.64 3.83
C ASP A 100 27.50 -4.28 3.31
N LEU A 101 28.01 -3.47 4.24
CA LEU A 101 28.69 -2.21 3.96
C LEU A 101 30.16 -2.34 4.39
N TYR A 102 31.07 -2.46 3.42
CA TYR A 102 32.53 -2.45 3.65
C TYR A 102 33.02 -3.39 4.77
N GLY A 103 32.51 -4.63 4.84
CA GLY A 103 32.92 -5.62 5.85
C GLY A 103 32.37 -5.37 7.27
N GLY A 104 31.32 -4.54 7.39
CA GLY A 104 30.54 -4.37 8.61
C GLY A 104 29.56 -5.52 8.86
N GLU A 105 28.43 -5.21 9.50
CA GLU A 105 27.37 -6.18 9.75
C GLU A 105 26.73 -6.70 8.45
N LYS A 106 26.30 -7.97 8.48
CA LYS A 106 25.74 -8.69 7.35
C LYS A 106 24.22 -8.84 7.52
N PHE A 107 23.48 -8.59 6.44
CA PHE A 107 22.01 -8.57 6.43
C PHE A 107 21.46 -9.51 5.35
N ALA A 108 20.30 -10.12 5.57
CA ALA A 108 19.70 -11.03 4.58
C ALA A 108 19.01 -10.25 3.45
N THR A 109 18.52 -9.03 3.73
CA THR A 109 17.92 -8.16 2.71
C THR A 109 18.44 -6.72 2.78
N LEU A 110 18.40 -6.02 1.64
CA LEU A 110 18.71 -4.59 1.59
C LEU A 110 17.79 -3.76 2.51
N ALA A 111 16.55 -4.22 2.73
CA ALA A 111 15.60 -3.55 3.61
C ALA A 111 16.01 -3.65 5.09
N GLU A 112 16.47 -4.82 5.54
CA GLU A 112 17.02 -5.00 6.89
C GLU A 112 18.27 -4.14 7.10
N LEU A 113 19.16 -4.09 6.11
CA LEU A 113 20.35 -3.23 6.14
C LEU A 113 19.95 -1.77 6.34
N VAL A 114 19.05 -1.24 5.50
CA VAL A 114 18.59 0.15 5.61
C VAL A 114 17.90 0.39 6.95
N GLN A 115 17.04 -0.53 7.40
CA GLN A 115 16.31 -0.40 8.66
C GLN A 115 17.27 -0.36 9.86
N HIS A 116 18.30 -1.20 9.87
CA HIS A 116 19.31 -1.23 10.93
C HIS A 116 20.02 0.12 11.06
N TYR A 117 20.54 0.65 9.94
CA TYR A 117 21.28 1.92 9.94
C TYR A 117 20.39 3.17 10.03
N THR A 118 19.07 3.02 9.88
CA THR A 118 18.08 4.09 10.15
C THR A 118 17.61 4.05 11.61
N GLY A 119 17.61 2.87 12.25
CA GLY A 119 17.01 2.63 13.56
C GLY A 119 17.95 2.70 14.77
N GLN A 120 19.28 2.60 14.57
CA GLN A 120 20.26 2.67 15.67
C GLN A 120 20.99 4.03 15.72
N SER A 121 21.42 4.38 16.93
CA SER A 121 22.08 5.63 17.31
C SER A 121 23.14 6.09 16.32
N TRP A 122 22.96 7.34 15.86
CA TRP A 122 23.78 8.10 14.91
C TRP A 122 25.29 7.84 15.05
N GLY A 123 25.96 7.40 13.97
CA GLY A 123 27.43 7.36 13.90
C GLY A 123 28.10 6.03 13.51
N LEU A 124 27.33 4.96 13.24
CA LEU A 124 27.87 3.65 12.85
C LEU A 124 28.38 3.61 11.39
N LEU A 125 27.69 4.33 10.50
CA LEU A 125 28.12 4.51 9.11
C LEU A 125 29.14 5.61 9.02
N ARG A 126 30.34 5.29 8.54
CA ARG A 126 31.42 6.25 8.33
C ARG A 126 31.91 6.20 6.89
N GLU A 127 32.24 7.38 6.38
CA GLU A 127 32.92 7.50 5.08
C GLU A 127 34.36 6.98 5.17
N ARG A 128 35.00 6.77 4.00
CA ARG A 128 36.44 6.50 3.90
C ARG A 128 37.31 7.56 4.63
N GLY A 129 36.82 8.79 4.77
CA GLY A 129 37.45 9.86 5.56
C GLY A 129 37.10 9.89 7.05
N GLY A 130 36.32 8.94 7.56
CA GLY A 130 35.96 8.81 8.98
C GLY A 130 34.78 9.66 9.46
N ALA A 131 34.21 10.52 8.61
CA ALA A 131 33.04 11.34 8.95
C ALA A 131 31.75 10.49 9.06
N PRO A 132 30.86 10.77 10.04
CA PRO A 132 29.63 10.04 10.20
C PRO A 132 28.64 10.34 9.06
N VAL A 133 27.94 9.29 8.60
CA VAL A 133 26.86 9.37 7.61
C VAL A 133 25.55 8.94 8.27
N GLU A 134 24.54 9.78 8.11
CA GLU A 134 23.25 9.62 8.79
C GLU A 134 22.13 9.34 7.80
N LEU A 135 21.38 8.25 8.02
CA LEU A 135 20.19 7.91 7.24
C LEU A 135 18.95 8.39 7.99
N ARG A 136 18.43 9.55 7.60
CA ARG A 136 17.28 10.20 8.26
C ARG A 136 16.00 10.08 7.44
N HIS A 137 16.08 10.49 6.18
CA HIS A 137 14.90 10.77 5.36
C HIS A 137 14.93 9.96 4.07
N PRO A 138 14.20 8.84 3.96
CA PRO A 138 14.14 8.08 2.72
C PRO A 138 13.54 8.94 1.60
N LEU A 139 14.28 9.17 0.52
CA LEU A 139 13.79 9.87 -0.66
C LEU A 139 13.06 8.88 -1.56
N ALA A 140 11.74 9.04 -1.69
CA ALA A 140 10.92 8.11 -2.46
C ALA A 140 11.21 8.15 -3.98
N CYS A 141 11.25 6.97 -4.62
CA CYS A 141 11.19 6.82 -6.07
C CYS A 141 9.86 7.39 -6.56
N GLN A 142 9.90 8.27 -7.56
CA GLN A 142 8.67 8.81 -8.16
C GLN A 142 7.90 7.68 -8.85
N ASP A 143 6.57 7.77 -8.77
CA ASP A 143 5.71 6.86 -9.51
C ASP A 143 5.94 7.08 -11.02
N PRO A 144 6.04 6.01 -11.83
CA PRO A 144 6.33 6.08 -13.26
C PRO A 144 5.24 6.78 -14.07
N THR A 145 4.05 6.96 -13.48
CA THR A 145 2.92 7.64 -14.09
C THR A 145 2.01 8.25 -13.01
N SER A 146 1.25 9.28 -13.38
CA SER A 146 0.21 9.90 -12.54
C SER A 146 -1.19 9.30 -12.80
N GLU A 147 -1.27 8.34 -13.71
CA GLU A 147 -2.53 7.76 -14.17
C GLU A 147 -3.28 6.98 -13.09
N ARG A 148 -4.60 7.19 -13.01
CA ARG A 148 -5.49 6.54 -12.02
C ARG A 148 -5.48 5.01 -12.02
N TRP A 149 -5.09 4.34 -13.09
CA TRP A 149 -5.02 2.87 -13.12
C TRP A 149 -3.71 2.30 -12.53
N TYR A 150 -2.77 3.16 -12.13
CA TYR A 150 -1.53 2.73 -11.49
C TYR A 150 -1.67 2.67 -9.97
N HIS A 151 -1.43 1.49 -9.40
CA HIS A 151 -1.59 1.21 -7.97
C HIS A 151 -0.26 1.17 -7.19
N GLY A 152 0.87 1.40 -7.87
CA GLY A 152 2.20 1.35 -7.26
C GLY A 152 2.50 -0.02 -6.67
N HIS A 153 2.99 0.00 -5.43
CA HIS A 153 3.29 -1.22 -4.68
C HIS A 153 2.01 -1.93 -4.21
N LEU A 154 1.56 -2.90 -5.00
CA LEU A 154 0.40 -3.75 -4.74
C LEU A 154 0.79 -5.20 -5.08
N SER A 155 0.51 -6.15 -4.18
CA SER A 155 0.81 -7.57 -4.45
C SER A 155 -0.17 -8.17 -5.45
N GLY A 156 0.21 -9.30 -6.05
CA GLY A 156 -0.68 -10.06 -6.94
C GLY A 156 -1.99 -10.45 -6.25
N LYS A 157 -1.91 -10.95 -5.01
CA LYS A 157 -3.08 -11.36 -4.21
C LYS A 157 -4.01 -10.18 -3.86
N GLU A 158 -3.44 -9.03 -3.53
CA GLU A 158 -4.25 -7.82 -3.28
C GLU A 158 -4.90 -7.31 -4.55
N ALA A 159 -4.19 -7.37 -5.69
CA ALA A 159 -4.75 -7.02 -6.99
C ALA A 159 -5.90 -7.96 -7.39
N GLU A 160 -5.75 -9.27 -7.18
CA GLU A 160 -6.80 -10.26 -7.37
C GLU A 160 -8.04 -9.92 -6.55
N LYS A 161 -7.86 -9.71 -5.24
CA LYS A 161 -8.95 -9.33 -4.33
C LYS A 161 -9.66 -8.06 -4.79
N LEU A 162 -8.91 -7.01 -5.12
CA LEU A 162 -9.48 -5.72 -5.56
C LEU A 162 -10.26 -5.85 -6.86
N LEU A 163 -9.72 -6.57 -7.85
CA LEU A 163 -10.39 -6.79 -9.14
C LEU A 163 -11.64 -7.65 -8.99
N MET A 164 -11.62 -8.66 -8.11
CA MET A 164 -12.79 -9.50 -7.85
C MET A 164 -13.89 -8.76 -7.08
N GLU A 165 -13.54 -7.94 -6.10
CA GLU A 165 -14.52 -7.25 -5.24
C GLU A 165 -15.12 -6.00 -5.89
N LYS A 166 -14.33 -5.28 -6.69
CA LYS A 166 -14.69 -3.96 -7.22
C LYS A 166 -14.68 -3.87 -8.74
N GLY A 167 -14.12 -4.86 -9.43
CA GLY A 167 -14.01 -4.88 -10.87
C GLY A 167 -15.18 -5.58 -11.56
N HIS A 168 -15.27 -5.31 -12.86
CA HIS A 168 -16.08 -6.05 -13.84
C HIS A 168 -15.17 -6.66 -14.91
N LEU A 169 -15.67 -7.59 -15.73
CA LEU A 169 -14.85 -8.19 -16.79
C LEU A 169 -14.21 -7.12 -17.70
N GLY A 170 -12.91 -7.27 -17.94
CA GLY A 170 -12.07 -6.29 -18.62
C GLY A 170 -11.59 -5.13 -17.75
N SER A 171 -11.84 -5.17 -16.43
CA SER A 171 -11.24 -4.22 -15.50
C SER A 171 -9.76 -4.50 -15.34
N PHE A 172 -8.94 -3.47 -15.33
CA PHE A 172 -7.50 -3.64 -15.23
C PHE A 172 -6.86 -2.64 -14.26
N LEU A 173 -5.67 -2.99 -13.79
CA LEU A 173 -4.78 -2.12 -13.04
C LEU A 173 -3.32 -2.45 -13.35
N VAL A 174 -2.42 -1.49 -13.17
CA VAL A 174 -0.97 -1.71 -13.26
C VAL A 174 -0.34 -1.53 -11.89
N ARG A 175 0.58 -2.44 -11.54
CA ARG A 175 1.28 -2.48 -10.27
C ARG A 175 2.76 -2.79 -10.47
N GLU A 176 3.57 -2.55 -9.46
CA GLU A 176 4.97 -2.98 -9.43
C GLU A 176 5.07 -4.52 -9.39
N SER A 177 6.10 -5.06 -10.05
CA SER A 177 6.45 -6.46 -9.94
C SER A 177 7.19 -6.72 -8.62
N GLN A 178 6.67 -7.66 -7.83
CA GLN A 178 7.32 -8.11 -6.59
C GLN A 178 8.38 -9.18 -6.85
N SER A 179 8.25 -9.95 -7.94
CA SER A 179 9.21 -11.00 -8.30
C SER A 179 10.44 -10.44 -9.01
N LYS A 180 10.30 -9.36 -9.78
CA LYS A 180 11.39 -8.73 -10.51
C LYS A 180 11.39 -7.21 -10.27
N PRO A 181 12.18 -6.71 -9.32
CA PRO A 181 12.25 -5.29 -9.00
C PRO A 181 12.57 -4.44 -10.23
N GLY A 182 11.76 -3.40 -10.46
CA GLY A 182 11.85 -2.52 -11.63
C GLY A 182 10.85 -2.85 -12.74
N ASP A 183 10.42 -4.11 -12.86
CA ASP A 183 9.36 -4.48 -13.80
C ASP A 183 7.98 -4.16 -13.21
N PHE A 184 6.97 -4.21 -14.05
CA PHE A 184 5.57 -3.94 -13.72
C PHE A 184 4.70 -5.13 -14.09
N VAL A 185 3.46 -5.14 -13.58
CA VAL A 185 2.48 -6.16 -13.92
C VAL A 185 1.16 -5.49 -14.23
N LEU A 186 0.62 -5.78 -15.41
CA LEU A 186 -0.76 -5.47 -15.80
C LEU A 186 -1.65 -6.61 -15.34
N SER A 187 -2.53 -6.32 -14.38
CA SER A 187 -3.48 -7.29 -13.83
C SER A 187 -4.88 -7.00 -14.39
N VAL A 188 -5.50 -7.98 -15.02
CA VAL A 188 -6.77 -7.82 -15.74
C VAL A 188 -7.76 -8.86 -15.29
N LEU A 189 -9.00 -8.45 -14.98
CA LEU A 189 -10.09 -9.37 -14.70
C LEU A 189 -10.63 -9.95 -16.01
N THR A 190 -10.37 -11.23 -16.23
CA THR A 190 -10.73 -11.99 -17.43
C THR A 190 -11.70 -13.12 -17.06
N GLN A 191 -12.13 -13.89 -18.06
CA GLN A 191 -13.00 -15.04 -17.88
C GLN A 191 -12.25 -16.31 -18.30
N HIS A 192 -12.33 -17.36 -17.48
CA HIS A 192 -11.70 -18.63 -17.80
C HIS A 192 -12.48 -19.36 -18.91
N LEU A 193 -11.80 -19.81 -19.97
CA LEU A 193 -12.43 -20.53 -21.08
C LEU A 193 -12.56 -22.04 -20.84
N ASP A 194 -11.58 -22.68 -20.17
CA ASP A 194 -11.55 -24.16 -20.06
C ASP A 194 -12.36 -24.78 -18.91
N LYS A 195 -12.89 -23.99 -17.97
CA LYS A 195 -13.75 -24.51 -16.89
C LYS A 195 -15.20 -24.36 -17.31
N ALA A 196 -15.98 -25.45 -17.23
CA ALA A 196 -17.41 -25.48 -17.52
C ALA A 196 -18.21 -24.35 -16.84
N ASP A 197 -17.68 -23.84 -15.73
CA ASP A 197 -18.31 -22.88 -14.85
C ASP A 197 -17.97 -21.40 -15.17
N ARG A 198 -17.21 -21.12 -16.25
CA ARG A 198 -17.02 -19.76 -16.80
C ARG A 198 -16.65 -18.68 -15.77
N GLN A 199 -15.93 -19.07 -14.73
CA GLN A 199 -15.68 -18.18 -13.59
C GLN A 199 -14.70 -17.06 -13.93
N PRO A 200 -14.88 -15.86 -13.33
CA PRO A 200 -13.93 -14.77 -13.46
C PRO A 200 -12.59 -15.15 -12.83
N GLN A 201 -11.51 -14.76 -13.48
CA GLN A 201 -10.14 -14.93 -12.98
C GLN A 201 -9.33 -13.66 -13.27
N VAL A 202 -8.18 -13.51 -12.62
CA VAL A 202 -7.28 -12.38 -12.89
C VAL A 202 -6.06 -12.88 -13.63
N THR A 203 -5.86 -12.37 -14.83
CA THR A 203 -4.66 -12.63 -15.63
C THR A 203 -3.61 -11.58 -15.29
N HIS A 204 -2.38 -12.04 -15.03
CA HIS A 204 -1.25 -11.17 -14.73
C HIS A 204 -0.25 -11.19 -15.90
N ILE A 205 -0.06 -10.04 -16.52
CA ILE A 205 0.81 -9.85 -17.68
C ILE A 205 2.03 -9.06 -17.22
N MET A 206 3.21 -9.62 -17.42
CA MET A 206 4.45 -8.95 -17.06
C MET A 206 4.71 -7.81 -18.04
N ILE A 207 5.07 -6.64 -17.50
CA ILE A 207 5.56 -5.50 -18.27
C ILE A 207 7.03 -5.33 -17.89
N HIS A 208 7.91 -5.59 -18.84
CA HIS A 208 9.34 -5.42 -18.69
C HIS A 208 9.74 -3.98 -18.93
N PHE A 209 10.64 -3.47 -18.09
CA PHE A 209 11.33 -2.23 -18.38
C PHE A 209 12.71 -2.56 -18.94
N GLN A 210 12.95 -2.19 -20.18
CA GLN A 210 14.17 -2.52 -20.91
C GLN A 210 15.32 -1.57 -20.57
N PRO A 211 16.58 -2.00 -20.75
CA PRO A 211 17.75 -1.17 -20.46
C PRO A 211 17.84 0.14 -21.26
N ASP A 212 17.17 0.20 -22.41
CA ASP A 212 17.08 1.37 -23.28
C ASP A 212 16.05 2.42 -22.82
N GLY A 213 15.33 2.14 -21.72
CA GLY A 213 14.37 3.06 -21.14
C GLY A 213 12.91 2.80 -21.55
N LYS A 214 12.63 1.74 -22.31
CA LYS A 214 11.30 1.45 -22.86
C LYS A 214 10.56 0.34 -22.11
N TYR A 215 9.26 0.22 -22.39
CA TYR A 215 8.36 -0.77 -21.81
C TYR A 215 7.87 -1.76 -22.87
N ASP A 216 7.81 -3.05 -22.53
CA ASP A 216 7.17 -4.09 -23.36
C ASP A 216 6.54 -5.19 -22.50
N VAL A 217 5.84 -6.14 -23.13
CA VAL A 217 5.20 -7.28 -22.46
C VAL A 217 5.86 -8.63 -22.76
N GLY A 218 7.16 -8.64 -23.09
CA GLY A 218 7.93 -9.85 -23.40
C GLY A 218 8.07 -10.16 -24.89
N GLY A 219 7.61 -9.26 -25.76
CA GLY A 219 7.75 -9.35 -27.22
C GLY A 219 6.87 -8.33 -27.95
N GLY A 220 7.22 -8.01 -29.19
CA GLY A 220 6.47 -7.07 -30.03
C GLY A 220 6.94 -5.62 -29.92
N GLU A 221 6.00 -4.68 -29.92
CA GLU A 221 6.28 -3.24 -29.85
C GLU A 221 6.80 -2.82 -28.47
N GLN A 222 7.67 -1.81 -28.47
CA GLN A 222 8.20 -1.17 -27.27
C GLN A 222 7.64 0.25 -27.16
N PHE A 223 7.38 0.68 -25.93
CA PHE A 223 6.71 1.94 -25.62
C PHE A 223 7.58 2.84 -24.75
N ASP A 224 7.49 4.16 -24.95
CA ASP A 224 8.26 5.12 -24.16
C ASP A 224 7.67 5.34 -22.76
N THR A 225 6.35 5.15 -22.60
CA THR A 225 5.67 5.25 -21.30
C THR A 225 4.71 4.08 -21.05
N LEU A 226 4.43 3.81 -19.77
CA LEU A 226 3.36 2.88 -19.39
C LEU A 226 1.98 3.32 -19.92
N GLY A 227 1.76 4.63 -20.08
CA GLY A 227 0.53 5.17 -20.66
C GLY A 227 0.35 4.75 -22.11
N ASP A 228 1.41 4.90 -22.91
CA ASP A 228 1.39 4.52 -24.34
C ASP A 228 1.16 3.01 -24.50
N LEU A 229 1.81 2.20 -23.66
CA LEU A 229 1.63 0.76 -23.62
C LEU A 229 0.17 0.40 -23.34
N VAL A 230 -0.43 0.99 -22.30
CA VAL A 230 -1.83 0.71 -21.92
C VAL A 230 -2.80 1.18 -23.01
N GLU A 231 -2.61 2.36 -23.60
CA GLU A 231 -3.47 2.85 -24.68
C GLU A 231 -3.37 2.00 -25.95
N CYS A 232 -2.18 1.49 -26.28
CA CYS A 232 -2.02 0.55 -27.39
C CYS A 232 -2.81 -0.74 -27.14
N TYR A 233 -2.65 -1.38 -25.98
CA TYR A 233 -3.34 -2.63 -25.66
C TYR A 233 -4.83 -2.47 -25.33
N LYS A 234 -5.31 -1.26 -25.07
CA LYS A 234 -6.75 -0.94 -25.04
C LYS A 234 -7.37 -1.01 -26.44
N LYS A 235 -6.63 -0.57 -27.47
CA LYS A 235 -7.08 -0.62 -28.87
C LYS A 235 -6.84 -1.99 -29.51
N ASN A 236 -5.76 -2.66 -29.11
CA ASN A 236 -5.33 -3.94 -29.65
C ASN A 236 -5.27 -4.99 -28.51
N PRO A 237 -6.39 -5.71 -28.22
CA PRO A 237 -6.44 -6.69 -27.14
C PRO A 237 -5.40 -7.80 -27.30
N MET A 238 -4.79 -8.22 -26.19
CA MET A 238 -3.81 -9.31 -26.17
C MET A 238 -4.52 -10.66 -26.23
N VAL A 239 -3.84 -11.68 -26.76
CA VAL A 239 -4.35 -13.06 -26.80
C VAL A 239 -3.42 -13.96 -26.00
N GLU A 240 -3.96 -14.66 -25.00
CA GLU A 240 -3.25 -15.64 -24.20
C GLU A 240 -3.00 -16.92 -25.00
N SER A 241 -2.01 -17.73 -24.61
CA SER A 241 -1.73 -19.04 -25.24
C SER A 241 -2.92 -20.01 -25.20
N SER A 242 -3.86 -19.82 -24.27
CA SER A 242 -5.15 -20.52 -24.19
C SER A 242 -6.14 -20.14 -25.30
N GLY A 243 -5.84 -19.08 -26.06
CA GLY A 243 -6.76 -18.44 -27.02
C GLY A 243 -7.68 -17.38 -26.39
N ALA A 244 -7.60 -17.16 -25.07
CA ALA A 244 -8.41 -16.14 -24.40
C ALA A 244 -7.96 -14.71 -24.75
N VAL A 245 -8.91 -13.85 -25.12
CA VAL A 245 -8.63 -12.45 -25.46
C VAL A 245 -8.74 -11.56 -24.23
N VAL A 246 -7.63 -10.95 -23.83
CA VAL A 246 -7.52 -10.02 -22.71
C VAL A 246 -7.86 -8.61 -23.16
N HIS A 247 -9.05 -8.16 -22.76
CA HIS A 247 -9.55 -6.82 -23.09
C HIS A 247 -9.29 -5.85 -21.94
N LEU A 248 -8.67 -4.71 -22.23
CA LEU A 248 -8.54 -3.59 -21.31
C LEU A 248 -9.72 -2.63 -21.51
N LYS A 249 -10.82 -2.85 -20.78
CA LYS A 249 -12.06 -2.07 -20.96
C LYS A 249 -12.11 -0.86 -20.05
N GLN A 250 -12.02 -1.08 -18.74
CA GLN A 250 -12.11 -0.01 -17.76
C GLN A 250 -10.98 -0.06 -16.73
N PRO A 251 -10.38 1.08 -16.38
CA PRO A 251 -9.38 1.13 -15.33
C PRO A 251 -10.04 0.95 -13.96
N LEU A 252 -9.49 0.09 -13.12
CA LEU A 252 -9.78 0.11 -11.69
C LEU A 252 -8.98 1.26 -11.07
N LYS A 253 -9.66 2.36 -10.74
CA LYS A 253 -9.04 3.61 -10.30
C LYS A 253 -8.45 3.49 -8.88
N ALA A 254 -7.24 4.03 -8.68
CA ALA A 254 -6.54 4.13 -7.41
C ALA A 254 -6.75 5.52 -6.77
N THR A 255 -7.05 5.53 -5.47
CA THR A 255 -7.07 6.75 -4.65
C THR A 255 -5.78 6.93 -3.83
N ARG A 256 -4.93 5.90 -3.77
CA ARG A 256 -3.61 5.97 -3.14
C ARG A 256 -2.64 6.68 -4.07
N ILE A 257 -1.95 7.70 -3.55
CA ILE A 257 -0.98 8.51 -4.31
C ILE A 257 0.26 8.79 -3.47
N SER A 258 1.40 9.04 -4.13
CA SER A 258 2.54 9.68 -3.46
C SER A 258 2.21 11.12 -3.09
N ALA A 259 2.58 11.55 -1.88
CA ALA A 259 2.47 12.94 -1.46
C ALA A 259 3.21 13.89 -2.41
N THR A 260 4.33 13.44 -3.00
CA THR A 260 5.09 14.23 -3.99
C THR A 260 4.35 14.47 -5.30
N ASN A 261 3.32 13.67 -5.59
CA ASN A 261 2.58 13.71 -6.85
C ASN A 261 1.17 14.28 -6.66
N ILE A 262 0.89 14.92 -5.51
CA ILE A 262 -0.42 15.47 -5.19
C ILE A 262 -0.87 16.51 -6.22
N GLU A 263 0.05 17.35 -6.72
CA GLU A 263 -0.26 18.39 -7.69
C GLU A 263 -0.73 17.79 -9.03
N SER A 264 0.02 16.82 -9.56
CA SER A 264 -0.37 16.08 -10.76
C SER A 264 -1.71 15.39 -10.59
N ARG A 265 -1.99 14.83 -9.40
CA ARG A 265 -3.27 14.18 -9.10
C ARG A 265 -4.43 15.18 -9.09
N VAL A 266 -4.24 16.35 -8.49
CA VAL A 266 -5.25 17.41 -8.47
C VAL A 266 -5.55 17.87 -9.88
N GLN A 267 -4.52 18.05 -10.73
CA GLN A 267 -4.70 18.38 -12.14
C GLN A 267 -5.51 17.30 -12.86
N GLU A 268 -5.18 16.03 -12.66
CA GLU A 268 -5.91 14.91 -13.25
C GLU A 268 -7.38 14.86 -12.81
N LEU A 269 -7.68 15.01 -11.52
CA LEU A 269 -9.05 15.05 -10.99
C LEU A 269 -9.84 16.28 -11.43
N SER A 270 -9.14 17.36 -11.80
CA SER A 270 -9.75 18.58 -12.31
C SER A 270 -10.13 18.47 -13.80
N LYS A 271 -9.55 17.51 -14.53
CA LYS A 271 -9.93 17.25 -15.93
C LYS A 271 -11.37 16.71 -15.96
N ALA A 272 -12.18 17.24 -16.87
CA ALA A 272 -13.52 16.71 -17.12
C ALA A 272 -13.41 15.40 -17.91
N THR A 273 -14.01 14.31 -17.42
CA THR A 273 -14.09 13.04 -18.13
C THR A 273 -15.17 13.12 -19.24
N ASP A 274 -14.69 13.38 -20.46
CA ASP A 274 -15.23 13.22 -21.83
C ASP A 274 -16.74 13.33 -22.21
N ALA A 275 -16.89 13.94 -23.40
CA ALA A 275 -17.88 13.85 -24.50
C ALA A 275 -19.41 13.94 -24.24
N SER A 276 -19.92 13.71 -23.04
CA SER A 276 -21.37 13.70 -22.78
C SER A 276 -21.95 15.06 -22.35
N GLY A 277 -21.12 16.11 -22.26
CA GLY A 277 -21.56 17.45 -21.85
C GLY A 277 -21.99 17.59 -20.38
N LYS A 278 -22.00 16.50 -19.60
CA LYS A 278 -22.19 16.55 -18.15
C LYS A 278 -20.84 16.39 -17.47
N ALA A 279 -20.17 17.52 -17.27
CA ALA A 279 -18.91 17.62 -16.55
C ALA A 279 -19.07 17.11 -15.11
N LYS A 280 -18.80 15.82 -14.88
CA LYS A 280 -18.56 15.29 -13.54
C LYS A 280 -17.06 15.29 -13.34
N GLN A 281 -16.58 16.31 -12.63
CA GLN A 281 -15.16 16.46 -12.27
C GLN A 281 -14.69 15.18 -11.55
N GLY A 282 -13.45 14.74 -11.79
CA GLY A 282 -12.91 13.51 -11.19
C GLY A 282 -12.98 13.48 -9.66
N PHE A 283 -12.92 14.65 -9.00
CA PHE A 283 -13.19 14.78 -7.57
C PHE A 283 -14.59 14.31 -7.16
N TRP A 284 -15.61 14.65 -7.95
CA TRP A 284 -16.99 14.25 -7.68
C TRP A 284 -17.15 12.73 -7.77
N GLU A 285 -16.52 12.09 -8.77
CA GLU A 285 -16.53 10.63 -8.89
C GLU A 285 -15.98 9.95 -7.64
N GLU A 286 -14.84 10.43 -7.11
CA GLU A 286 -14.22 9.83 -5.93
C GLU A 286 -14.98 10.12 -4.65
N PHE A 287 -15.55 11.32 -4.54
CA PHE A 287 -16.41 11.67 -3.43
C PHE A 287 -17.67 10.78 -3.39
N GLU A 288 -18.35 10.57 -4.51
CA GLU A 288 -19.50 9.67 -4.60
C GLU A 288 -19.14 8.22 -4.29
N MET A 289 -17.96 7.75 -4.71
CA MET A 289 -17.46 6.42 -4.35
C MET A 289 -17.27 6.26 -2.83
N LEU A 290 -16.95 7.33 -2.10
CA LEU A 290 -16.92 7.32 -0.64
C LEU A 290 -18.34 7.32 -0.05
N GLN A 291 -19.25 8.16 -0.57
CA GLN A 291 -20.64 8.21 -0.11
C GLN A 291 -21.34 6.85 -0.25
N GLN A 292 -21.09 6.11 -1.33
CA GLN A 292 -21.66 4.77 -1.52
C GLN A 292 -21.19 3.74 -0.47
N GLN A 293 -20.07 3.98 0.19
CA GLN A 293 -19.57 3.13 1.28
C GLN A 293 -20.25 3.42 2.62
N GLU A 294 -20.93 4.57 2.79
CA GLU A 294 -21.63 4.91 4.03
C GLU A 294 -22.67 3.85 4.42
N CYS A 295 -23.30 3.20 3.45
CA CYS A 295 -24.23 2.08 3.68
C CYS A 295 -23.58 0.89 4.42
N ARG A 296 -22.25 0.76 4.40
CA ARG A 296 -21.50 -0.28 5.09
C ARG A 296 -21.12 0.11 6.53
N LEU A 297 -21.30 1.38 6.91
CA LEU A 297 -20.86 1.96 8.19
C LEU A 297 -22.04 2.38 9.07
N LEU A 298 -23.14 1.63 9.02
CA LEU A 298 -24.33 1.85 9.85
C LEU A 298 -24.09 1.36 11.30
N TYR A 299 -23.25 2.08 12.04
CA TYR A 299 -23.02 1.79 13.45
C TYR A 299 -24.15 2.33 14.34
N PRO A 300 -24.42 1.68 15.49
CA PRO A 300 -25.39 2.16 16.47
C PRO A 300 -25.07 3.57 16.98
N ARG A 301 -26.13 4.36 17.21
CA ARG A 301 -26.09 5.74 17.72
C ARG A 301 -27.18 5.96 18.78
N LYS A 302 -27.51 4.91 19.54
CA LYS A 302 -28.66 4.86 20.45
C LYS A 302 -28.51 5.84 21.60
N GLU A 303 -27.30 6.04 22.12
CA GLU A 303 -27.06 6.94 23.27
C GLU A 303 -27.39 8.39 22.93
N GLY A 304 -27.08 8.83 21.70
CA GLY A 304 -27.46 10.16 21.22
C GLY A 304 -28.96 10.34 20.95
N GLN A 305 -29.72 9.24 20.81
CA GLN A 305 -31.17 9.28 20.55
C GLN A 305 -32.01 9.34 21.83
N ARG A 306 -31.41 9.10 23.00
CA ARG A 306 -32.08 9.13 24.31
C ARG A 306 -32.71 10.50 24.57
N LEU A 307 -33.87 10.53 25.23
CA LEU A 307 -34.67 11.74 25.40
C LEU A 307 -33.89 12.84 26.13
N GLU A 308 -33.07 12.44 27.09
CA GLU A 308 -32.26 13.29 27.96
C GLU A 308 -31.04 13.88 27.22
N ASN A 309 -30.59 13.21 26.16
CA ASN A 309 -29.42 13.61 25.36
C ASN A 309 -29.79 14.39 24.10
N LYS A 310 -31.04 14.33 23.64
CA LYS A 310 -31.54 15.14 22.49
C LYS A 310 -31.17 16.63 22.57
N PRO A 311 -31.36 17.35 23.70
CA PRO A 311 -30.99 18.77 23.78
C PRO A 311 -29.48 19.01 23.84
N LYS A 312 -28.67 17.96 24.06
CA LYS A 312 -27.20 18.01 24.08
C LYS A 312 -26.58 17.91 22.68
N ASN A 313 -27.40 17.66 21.65
CA ASN A 313 -26.96 17.55 20.25
C ASN A 313 -27.18 18.84 19.48
N ARG A 314 -26.17 19.29 18.72
CA ARG A 314 -26.30 20.44 17.82
C ARG A 314 -27.32 20.21 16.71
N TYR A 315 -27.31 19.02 16.15
CA TYR A 315 -28.19 18.61 15.07
C TYR A 315 -28.86 17.30 15.45
N LYS A 316 -30.17 17.19 15.22
CA LYS A 316 -30.98 16.02 15.60
C LYS A 316 -30.45 14.70 15.04
N ASN A 317 -29.88 14.73 13.83
CA ASN A 317 -29.49 13.54 13.07
C ASN A 317 -27.97 13.30 13.03
N ILE A 318 -27.17 14.19 13.63
CA ILE A 318 -25.70 14.05 13.70
C ILE A 318 -25.36 13.64 15.13
N LEU A 319 -25.24 12.33 15.32
CA LEU A 319 -25.09 11.68 16.61
C LEU A 319 -23.80 10.87 16.62
N PRO A 320 -23.11 10.76 17.78
CA PRO A 320 -21.89 9.99 17.88
C PRO A 320 -22.18 8.49 17.77
N PHE A 321 -21.23 7.72 17.23
CA PHE A 321 -21.31 6.26 17.26
C PHE A 321 -21.13 5.74 18.67
N ASP A 322 -21.98 4.82 19.11
CA ASP A 322 -21.96 4.29 20.49
C ASP A 322 -20.63 3.58 20.81
N THR A 323 -20.01 2.94 19.81
CA THR A 323 -18.79 2.13 19.97
C THR A 323 -17.53 2.96 20.21
N THR A 324 -17.51 4.22 19.79
CA THR A 324 -16.33 5.09 19.92
C THR A 324 -16.68 6.42 20.58
N ARG A 325 -17.88 6.56 21.17
CA ARG A 325 -18.27 7.81 21.82
C ARG A 325 -17.37 8.10 23.01
N VAL A 326 -17.20 9.38 23.28
CA VAL A 326 -16.60 9.81 24.54
C VAL A 326 -17.62 9.58 25.67
N ILE A 327 -17.16 8.95 26.75
CA ILE A 327 -17.91 8.76 27.99
C ILE A 327 -17.28 9.67 29.03
N LEU A 328 -18.04 10.63 29.55
CA LEU A 328 -17.56 11.53 30.59
C LEU A 328 -17.37 10.76 31.90
N ARG A 329 -16.26 11.02 32.59
CA ARG A 329 -15.94 10.44 33.90
C ARG A 329 -16.21 11.49 34.98
N ASP A 330 -16.29 11.04 36.24
CA ASP A 330 -16.51 11.91 37.40
C ASP A 330 -17.81 12.73 37.32
N VAL A 331 -18.86 12.10 36.78
CA VAL A 331 -20.21 12.65 36.66
C VAL A 331 -21.15 12.04 37.71
N ASP A 332 -22.27 12.72 37.97
CA ASP A 332 -23.30 12.19 38.85
C ASP A 332 -24.15 11.13 38.13
N ASP A 333 -23.91 9.85 38.44
CA ASP A 333 -24.62 8.71 37.86
C ASP A 333 -26.13 8.69 38.16
N SER A 334 -26.59 9.47 39.15
CA SER A 334 -28.02 9.62 39.42
C SER A 334 -28.75 10.47 38.38
N VAL A 335 -28.01 11.27 37.60
CA VAL A 335 -28.56 12.13 36.55
C VAL A 335 -28.51 11.39 35.20
N PRO A 336 -29.67 11.04 34.61
CA PRO A 336 -29.68 10.31 33.35
C PRO A 336 -28.96 11.07 32.21
N GLY A 337 -28.02 10.37 31.57
CA GLY A 337 -27.20 10.90 30.47
C GLY A 337 -26.12 11.88 30.91
N ALA A 338 -25.77 11.97 32.20
CA ALA A 338 -24.66 12.83 32.67
C ALA A 338 -23.31 12.47 32.03
N ASP A 339 -23.13 11.20 31.64
CA ASP A 339 -21.94 10.68 30.95
C ASP A 339 -21.85 11.06 29.46
N TYR A 340 -22.89 11.72 28.94
CA TYR A 340 -23.05 11.94 27.51
C TYR A 340 -22.46 13.27 27.01
N ILE A 341 -21.65 13.16 25.96
CA ILE A 341 -21.23 14.26 25.10
C ILE A 341 -21.28 13.82 23.63
N ASN A 342 -21.67 14.72 22.72
CA ASN A 342 -21.66 14.45 21.28
C ASN A 342 -20.23 14.55 20.71
N ALA A 343 -19.44 13.50 20.96
CA ALA A 343 -18.06 13.37 20.51
C ALA A 343 -17.65 11.91 20.33
N ASN A 344 -16.70 11.65 19.44
CA ASN A 344 -16.10 10.33 19.21
C ASN A 344 -14.56 10.40 19.30
N TYR A 345 -13.96 9.31 19.78
CA TYR A 345 -12.53 9.08 19.61
C TYR A 345 -12.23 8.68 18.17
N ILE A 346 -11.24 9.34 17.57
CA ILE A 346 -10.68 9.02 16.26
C ILE A 346 -9.22 8.60 16.44
N ARG A 347 -8.95 7.33 16.16
CA ARG A 347 -7.59 6.80 16.21
C ARG A 347 -6.95 6.85 14.83
N VAL A 348 -5.76 7.43 14.76
CA VAL A 348 -4.91 7.40 13.57
C VAL A 348 -3.55 6.83 14.00
N ASP A 349 -3.27 5.59 13.63
CA ASP A 349 -2.09 4.82 14.08
C ASP A 349 -1.93 4.83 15.62
N VAL A 350 -0.71 5.06 16.14
CA VAL A 350 -0.36 5.13 17.57
C VAL A 350 -0.84 6.39 18.30
N SER A 351 -1.57 7.30 17.63
CA SER A 351 -2.09 8.53 18.24
C SER A 351 -3.62 8.53 18.34
N GLU A 352 -4.13 8.80 19.54
CA GLU A 352 -5.55 9.01 19.79
C GLU A 352 -5.87 10.52 19.73
N VAL A 353 -6.81 10.88 18.86
CA VAL A 353 -7.40 12.22 18.79
C VAL A 353 -8.90 12.07 19.03
N TRP A 354 -9.60 13.13 19.42
CA TRP A 354 -11.04 13.10 19.59
C TRP A 354 -11.66 14.31 18.89
N LEU A 355 -12.81 14.07 18.27
CA LEU A 355 -13.56 15.07 17.53
C LEU A 355 -14.93 15.24 18.18
N ALA A 356 -15.22 16.46 18.60
CA ALA A 356 -16.46 16.83 19.27
C ALA A 356 -17.25 17.82 18.41
N SER A 357 -18.56 17.61 18.31
CA SER A 357 -19.48 18.57 17.70
C SER A 357 -20.34 19.16 18.79
N CYS A 358 -20.00 20.36 19.26
CA CYS A 358 -20.75 21.06 20.30
C CYS A 358 -21.46 22.30 19.73
N THR A 359 -22.64 22.61 20.26
CA THR A 359 -23.27 23.92 20.10
C THR A 359 -22.58 24.97 20.94
N ARG A 360 -22.63 26.25 20.51
CA ARG A 360 -22.66 27.34 21.49
C ARG A 360 -23.93 27.17 22.31
N GLY A 361 -23.81 26.62 23.51
CA GLY A 361 -24.89 26.44 24.46
C GLY A 361 -24.40 26.64 25.91
N PRO A 362 -25.28 26.52 26.91
CA PRO A 362 -25.09 27.10 28.23
C PRO A 362 -23.89 26.52 28.99
N ALA A 363 -23.49 27.16 30.10
CA ALA A 363 -22.27 26.88 30.87
C ALA A 363 -21.96 25.40 31.16
N TRP A 364 -22.96 24.51 31.21
CA TRP A 364 -22.77 23.07 31.40
C TRP A 364 -22.13 22.34 30.20
N ILE A 365 -22.28 22.83 28.96
CA ILE A 365 -21.56 22.30 27.78
C ILE A 365 -20.07 22.64 27.89
N LYS A 366 -19.74 23.79 28.49
CA LYS A 366 -18.34 24.14 28.81
C LYS A 366 -17.81 23.16 29.86
N CYS A 367 -18.56 22.86 30.91
CA CYS A 367 -18.15 21.89 31.94
C CYS A 367 -17.93 20.47 31.38
N GLY A 368 -18.73 20.00 30.40
CA GLY A 368 -18.51 18.70 29.75
C GLY A 368 -17.22 18.63 28.93
N ILE A 369 -16.86 19.73 28.24
CA ILE A 369 -15.58 19.83 27.53
C ILE A 369 -14.42 19.85 28.54
N TRP A 370 -14.48 20.71 29.57
CA TRP A 370 -13.42 20.81 30.59
C TRP A 370 -13.30 19.54 31.45
N GLY A 371 -14.41 18.88 31.76
CA GLY A 371 -14.46 17.59 32.46
C GLY A 371 -13.88 16.43 31.65
N HIS A 372 -13.67 16.61 30.34
CA HIS A 372 -12.94 15.64 29.52
C HIS A 372 -11.49 16.07 29.22
N VAL A 373 -11.24 17.35 29.00
CA VAL A 373 -9.90 17.92 28.75
C VAL A 373 -8.97 17.68 29.94
N TRP A 374 -9.47 17.81 31.17
CA TRP A 374 -8.68 17.71 32.38
C TRP A 374 -8.21 16.27 32.68
N PRO A 375 -9.06 15.23 32.62
CA PRO A 375 -8.63 13.85 32.85
C PRO A 375 -7.79 13.26 31.70
N HIS A 376 -7.99 13.72 30.45
CA HIS A 376 -7.30 13.18 29.27
C HIS A 376 -6.01 13.92 28.90
N ASN A 377 -5.57 14.89 29.72
CA ASN A 377 -4.32 15.63 29.54
C ASN A 377 -4.15 16.15 28.10
N SER A 378 -5.26 16.65 27.51
CA SER A 378 -5.28 17.15 26.13
C SER A 378 -4.68 18.55 26.11
N HIS A 379 -3.45 18.67 25.59
CA HIS A 379 -2.66 19.92 25.60
C HIS A 379 -2.99 20.89 24.44
N LEU A 380 -3.83 20.49 23.48
CA LEU A 380 -4.16 21.29 22.30
C LEU A 380 -5.66 21.18 21.96
N LEU A 381 -6.34 22.33 21.85
CA LEU A 381 -7.76 22.42 21.49
C LEU A 381 -7.93 23.32 20.24
N PRO A 382 -7.86 22.77 19.03
CA PRO A 382 -8.14 23.54 17.82
C PRO A 382 -9.65 23.79 17.69
N LEU A 383 -10.03 25.06 17.64
CA LEU A 383 -11.38 25.52 17.26
C LEU A 383 -11.33 25.93 15.79
N LEU A 384 -12.07 25.20 14.94
CA LEU A 384 -12.18 25.42 13.49
C LEU A 384 -13.49 26.10 13.10
#